data_AF-A0A533X5W9-F1
#
_entry.id   AF-A0A533X5W9-F1
#
_cell.length_a   1.000
_cell.length_b   1.000
_cell.length_c   1.000
_cell.angle_alpha   90.00
_cell.angle_beta   90.00
_cell.angle_gamma   90.00
#
_symmetry.space_group_name_H-M   'P 1'
#
loop_
_entity.id
_entity.type
_entity.pdbx_description
1 polymer ?
#
loop_
_entity_poly.entity_id
_entity_poly.type
_entity_poly.pdbx_seq_one_letter_code
_entity_poly.pdbx_strand_id
1 'polypeptide(L)'
;MRTNTTSPVRLRKFRRRAFYSIILIVVVVAVGTLGMHFLEGWAYIDSFYFTTLLVTAEGPSNVPATDAGKIFASFMAFVGVGSVVTALVFILGPALAEIWRQGIGEVEKEIRAAEHKIERKKNEDEPTN
;
A
#
# COMPACT_ATOMS: atom_id res chain seq x y z
N MET A 1 -29.71 21.71 11.10
CA MET A 1 -28.28 22.01 10.85
C MET A 1 -27.80 21.05 9.76
N ARG A 2 -27.40 21.53 8.58
CA ARG A 2 -26.97 20.68 7.45
C ARG A 2 -25.45 20.50 7.49
N THR A 3 -24.95 19.29 7.72
CA THR A 3 -23.51 18.97 7.62
C THR A 3 -23.24 18.25 6.29
N ASN A 4 -23.16 19.02 5.20
CA ASN A 4 -22.58 18.56 3.94
C ASN A 4 -21.08 18.88 3.95
N THR A 5 -20.25 17.90 4.29
CA THR A 5 -18.79 17.97 4.07
C THR A 5 -18.24 16.63 3.59
N THR A 6 -18.74 16.12 2.48
CA THR A 6 -17.99 15.15 1.67
C THR A 6 -17.04 15.93 0.76
N SER A 7 -15.93 16.41 1.31
CA SER A 7 -14.87 16.97 0.46
C SER A 7 -14.38 15.86 -0.47
N PRO A 8 -14.43 16.03 -1.81
CA PRO A 8 -13.94 15.01 -2.72
C PRO A 8 -12.46 14.80 -2.42
N VAL A 9 -12.10 13.57 -2.10
CA VAL A 9 -10.70 13.16 -1.96
C VAL A 9 -9.98 13.66 -3.21
N ARG A 10 -8.98 14.56 -3.05
CA ARG A 10 -8.28 15.18 -4.17
C ARG A 10 -7.45 14.12 -4.93
N LEU A 11 -8.11 13.37 -5.82
CA LEU A 11 -7.62 12.22 -6.58
C LEU A 11 -6.30 12.52 -7.31
N ARG A 12 -6.08 13.78 -7.70
CA ARG A 12 -4.92 14.25 -8.46
C ARG A 12 -3.60 14.17 -7.68
N LYS A 13 -3.61 14.35 -6.35
CA LYS A 13 -2.40 14.24 -5.52
C LYS A 13 -1.99 12.79 -5.31
N PHE A 14 -2.97 11.91 -5.17
CA PHE A 14 -2.74 10.49 -4.97
C PHE A 14 -2.14 9.82 -6.21
N ARG A 15 -2.70 10.09 -7.40
CA ARG A 15 -2.17 9.55 -8.66
C ARG A 15 -0.72 9.93 -8.93
N ARG A 16 -0.30 11.14 -8.55
CA ARG A 16 1.11 11.56 -8.66
C ARG A 16 2.02 10.77 -7.73
N ARG A 17 1.61 10.52 -6.48
CA ARG A 17 2.40 9.71 -5.54
C ARG A 17 2.56 8.28 -6.02
N ALA A 18 1.47 7.66 -6.49
CA ALA A 18 1.50 6.32 -7.11
C ALA A 18 2.46 6.27 -8.32
N PHE A 19 2.42 7.28 -9.17
CA PHE A 19 3.31 7.37 -10.33
C PHE A 19 4.79 7.46 -9.92
N TYR A 20 5.12 8.33 -8.97
CA TYR A 20 6.49 8.45 -8.46
C TYR A 20 6.98 7.17 -7.76
N SER A 21 6.11 6.45 -7.05
CA SER A 21 6.49 5.16 -6.43
C SER A 21 6.76 4.07 -7.47
N ILE A 22 6.02 4.05 -8.59
CA ILE A 22 6.30 3.11 -9.68
C ILE A 22 7.64 3.45 -10.34
N ILE A 23 7.91 4.73 -10.61
CA ILE A 23 9.22 5.16 -11.14
C ILE A 23 10.34 4.73 -10.19
N LEU A 24 10.16 4.93 -8.88
CA LEU A 24 11.14 4.53 -7.88
C LEU A 24 11.45 3.03 -7.97
N ILE A 25 10.43 2.16 -8.07
CA ILE A 25 10.64 0.71 -8.25
C ILE A 25 11.44 0.43 -9.52
N VAL A 26 11.08 1.05 -10.65
CA VAL A 26 11.80 0.85 -11.92
C VAL A 26 13.26 1.24 -11.78
N VAL A 27 13.55 2.38 -11.14
CA VAL A 27 14.93 2.83 -10.89
C VAL A 27 15.66 1.86 -9.98
N VAL A 28 15.05 1.42 -8.88
CA VAL A 28 15.65 0.47 -7.93
C VAL A 28 15.96 -0.86 -8.63
N VAL A 29 15.02 -1.40 -9.41
CA VAL A 29 15.25 -2.65 -10.15
C VAL A 29 16.33 -2.47 -11.21
N ALA A 30 16.36 -1.34 -11.94
CA ALA A 30 17.41 -1.07 -12.92
C ALA A 30 18.79 -0.95 -12.26
N VAL A 31 18.91 -0.20 -11.17
CA VAL A 31 20.16 -0.04 -10.42
C VAL A 31 20.62 -1.38 -9.83
N GLY A 32 19.71 -2.16 -9.24
CA GLY A 32 20.00 -3.49 -8.72
C GLY A 32 20.49 -4.44 -9.81
N THR A 33 19.80 -4.47 -10.94
CA THR A 33 20.16 -5.31 -12.10
C THR A 33 21.55 -4.96 -12.63
N LEU A 34 21.82 -3.67 -12.84
CA LEU A 34 23.13 -3.22 -13.32
C LEU A 34 24.23 -3.49 -12.29
N GLY A 35 23.97 -3.23 -11.01
CA GLY A 35 24.93 -3.49 -9.94
C GLY A 35 25.31 -4.96 -9.84
N MET A 36 24.33 -5.87 -9.90
CA MET A 36 24.60 -7.31 -9.90
C MET A 36 25.32 -7.77 -11.16
N HIS A 37 24.97 -7.22 -12.32
CA HIS A 37 25.67 -7.52 -13.57
C HIS A 37 27.16 -7.14 -13.49
N PHE A 38 27.48 -5.94 -12.97
CA PHE A 38 28.87 -5.47 -12.90
C PHE A 38 29.67 -6.07 -11.75
N LEU A 39 29.05 -6.31 -10.59
CA LEU A 39 29.75 -6.85 -9.41
C LEU A 39 29.95 -8.36 -9.48
N GLU A 40 28.99 -9.10 -10.05
CA GLU A 40 29.03 -10.57 -10.10
C GLU A 40 29.27 -11.12 -11.51
N GLY A 41 29.22 -10.28 -12.56
CA GLY A 41 29.40 -10.74 -13.94
C GLY A 41 28.26 -11.58 -14.49
N TRP A 42 27.10 -11.61 -13.81
CA TRP A 42 25.94 -12.40 -14.24
C TRP A 42 25.29 -11.83 -15.50
N ALA A 43 24.56 -12.64 -16.27
CA ALA A 43 23.80 -12.12 -17.41
C ALA A 43 22.72 -11.13 -16.94
N TYR A 44 22.39 -10.12 -17.77
CA TYR A 44 21.39 -9.10 -17.40
C TYR A 44 20.05 -9.69 -16.95
N ILE A 45 19.61 -10.77 -17.59
CA ILE A 45 18.33 -11.41 -17.24
C ILE A 45 18.39 -12.09 -15.87
N ASP A 46 19.51 -12.72 -15.53
CA ASP A 46 19.72 -13.38 -14.23
C ASP A 46 19.87 -12.33 -13.12
N SER A 47 20.59 -11.24 -13.40
CA SER A 47 20.70 -10.09 -12.51
C SER A 47 19.34 -9.43 -12.26
N PHE A 48 18.52 -9.31 -13.30
CA PHE A 48 17.16 -8.77 -13.19
C PHE A 48 16.29 -9.71 -12.35
N TYR A 49 16.28 -11.00 -12.67
CA TYR A 49 15.54 -12.00 -11.92
C TYR A 49 15.94 -12.01 -10.44
N PHE A 50 17.23 -12.10 -10.13
CA PHE A 50 17.75 -11.98 -8.77
C PHE A 50 17.26 -10.71 -8.08
N THR A 51 17.37 -9.56 -8.74
CA THR A 51 16.96 -8.27 -8.17
C THR A 51 15.46 -8.26 -7.90
N THR A 52 14.63 -8.80 -8.79
CA THR A 52 13.18 -8.87 -8.57
C THR A 52 12.83 -9.73 -7.35
N LEU A 53 13.42 -10.92 -7.20
CA LEU A 53 13.23 -11.78 -6.02
C LEU A 53 13.68 -11.11 -4.72
N LEU A 54 14.76 -10.33 -4.80
CA LEU A 54 15.31 -9.60 -3.68
C LEU A 54 14.37 -8.46 -3.23
N VAL A 55 13.91 -7.61 -4.17
CA VAL A 55 13.08 -6.45 -3.83
C VAL A 55 11.65 -6.83 -3.44
N THR A 56 11.15 -7.99 -3.87
CA THR A 56 9.85 -8.54 -3.45
C THR A 56 9.92 -9.31 -2.13
N ALA A 57 11.12 -9.45 -1.53
CA ALA A 57 11.38 -10.25 -0.34
C ALA A 57 11.04 -11.74 -0.48
N GLU A 58 11.01 -12.28 -1.70
CA GLU A 58 10.93 -13.73 -1.92
C GLU A 58 12.23 -14.42 -1.49
N GLY A 59 13.36 -13.75 -1.77
CA GLY A 59 14.69 -14.25 -1.48
C GLY A 59 15.29 -15.01 -2.68
N PRO A 60 16.37 -14.52 -3.28
CA PRO A 60 17.00 -15.21 -4.40
C PRO A 60 17.70 -16.50 -3.99
N SER A 61 17.64 -17.52 -4.85
CA SER A 61 18.32 -18.81 -4.63
C SER A 61 19.84 -18.73 -4.75
N ASN A 62 20.34 -17.77 -5.51
CA ASN A 62 21.76 -17.63 -5.80
C ASN A 62 22.36 -16.56 -4.89
N VAL A 63 23.39 -16.89 -4.12
CA VAL A 63 24.09 -15.93 -3.26
C VAL A 63 25.22 -15.26 -4.06
N PRO A 64 25.38 -13.92 -4.01
CA PRO A 64 26.52 -13.24 -4.63
C PRO A 64 27.86 -13.82 -4.12
N ALA A 65 28.78 -14.11 -5.03
CA ALA A 65 30.07 -14.70 -4.70
C ALA A 65 31.04 -13.65 -4.13
N THR A 66 30.96 -12.40 -4.61
CA THR A 66 31.84 -11.32 -4.17
C THR A 66 31.33 -10.65 -2.91
N ASP A 67 32.23 -10.19 -2.05
CA ASP A 67 31.83 -9.47 -0.83
C ASP A 67 31.19 -8.12 -1.17
N ALA A 68 31.64 -7.47 -2.25
CA ALA A 68 31.01 -6.25 -2.76
C ALA A 68 29.55 -6.51 -3.21
N GLY A 69 29.30 -7.60 -3.93
CA GLY A 69 27.95 -8.01 -4.34
C GLY A 69 27.05 -8.35 -3.17
N LYS A 70 27.56 -9.00 -2.12
CA LYS A 70 26.80 -9.28 -0.89
C LYS A 70 26.40 -7.99 -0.17
N ILE A 71 27.34 -7.05 -0.01
CA ILE A 71 27.07 -5.75 0.61
C ILE A 71 26.06 -4.96 -0.22
N PHE A 72 26.25 -4.90 -1.54
CA PHE A 72 25.35 -4.23 -2.46
C PHE A 72 23.93 -4.83 -2.39
N ALA A 73 23.80 -6.14 -2.50
CA ALA A 73 22.51 -6.84 -2.38
C ALA A 73 21.85 -6.58 -1.02
N SER A 74 22.61 -6.52 0.07
CA SER A 74 22.08 -6.20 1.40
C SER A 74 21.44 -4.80 1.44
N PHE A 75 22.12 -3.77 0.90
CA PHE A 75 21.53 -2.43 0.80
C PHE A 75 20.33 -2.39 -0.14
N MET A 76 20.42 -3.08 -1.28
CA MET A 76 19.34 -3.16 -2.25
C MET A 76 18.10 -3.87 -1.69
N ALA A 77 18.25 -4.81 -0.76
CA ALA A 77 17.12 -5.44 -0.08
C ALA A 77 16.31 -4.42 0.72
N PHE A 78 16.97 -3.59 1.55
CA PHE A 78 16.28 -2.57 2.35
C PHE A 78 15.57 -1.53 1.48
N VAL A 79 16.25 -1.01 0.45
CA VAL A 79 15.68 0.00 -0.47
C VAL A 79 14.58 -0.60 -1.33
N GLY A 80 14.81 -1.82 -1.83
CA GLY A 80 13.89 -2.61 -2.65
C GLY A 80 12.56 -2.85 -1.98
N VAL A 81 12.59 -3.52 -0.84
CA VAL A 81 11.37 -3.84 -0.07
C VAL A 81 10.65 -2.57 0.34
N GLY A 82 11.38 -1.55 0.80
CA GLY A 82 10.80 -0.24 1.14
C GLY A 82 10.07 0.41 -0.04
N SER A 83 10.64 0.33 -1.26
CA SER A 83 10.03 0.89 -2.46
C SER A 83 8.74 0.16 -2.86
N VAL A 84 8.72 -1.18 -2.78
CA VAL A 84 7.55 -2.00 -3.09
C VAL A 84 6.43 -1.75 -2.08
N VAL A 85 6.74 -1.77 -0.78
CA VAL A 85 5.77 -1.47 0.29
C VAL A 85 5.19 -0.07 0.12
N THR A 86 6.03 0.92 -0.17
CA THR A 86 5.58 2.31 -0.41
C THR A 86 4.62 2.39 -1.59
N ALA A 87 4.92 1.71 -2.70
CA ALA A 87 4.04 1.67 -3.86
C ALA A 87 2.71 0.99 -3.54
N LEU A 88 2.72 -0.13 -2.81
CA LEU A 88 1.51 -0.82 -2.38
C LEU A 88 0.60 0.10 -1.56
N VAL A 89 1.15 0.81 -0.58
CA VAL A 89 0.40 1.80 0.23
C VAL A 89 -0.15 2.93 -0.64
N PHE A 90 0.66 3.47 -1.55
CA PHE A 90 0.26 4.55 -2.46
C PHE A 90 -0.55 4.09 -3.67
N ILE A 91 -0.90 2.83 -3.80
CA ILE A 91 -1.82 2.36 -4.84
C ILE A 91 -3.10 1.85 -4.18
N LEU A 92 -2.97 0.97 -3.18
CA LEU A 92 -4.10 0.30 -2.52
C LEU A 92 -4.72 1.14 -1.40
N GLY A 93 -3.97 2.07 -0.79
CA GLY A 93 -4.41 2.82 0.39
C GLY A 93 -5.79 3.49 0.24
N PRO A 94 -6.08 4.25 -0.82
CA PRO A 94 -7.37 4.89 -1.01
C PRO A 94 -8.48 3.93 -1.41
N ALA A 95 -8.16 2.85 -2.14
CA ALA A 95 -9.16 1.82 -2.43
C ALA A 95 -9.64 1.20 -1.11
N LEU A 96 -8.69 0.86 -0.22
CA LEU A 96 -9.00 0.38 1.13
C LEU A 96 -9.73 1.46 1.95
N ALA A 97 -9.27 2.71 1.92
CA ALA A 97 -9.92 3.79 2.67
C ALA A 97 -11.37 4.03 2.23
N GLU A 98 -11.66 3.86 0.95
CA GLU A 98 -13.02 3.96 0.42
C GLU A 98 -13.89 2.79 0.89
N ILE A 99 -13.40 1.56 0.80
CA ILE A 99 -14.09 0.36 1.31
C ILE A 99 -14.39 0.51 2.82
N TRP A 100 -13.40 0.95 3.60
CA TRP A 100 -13.55 1.19 5.04
C TRP A 100 -14.61 2.25 5.34
N ARG A 101 -14.63 3.36 4.59
CA ARG A 101 -15.64 4.41 4.75
C ARG A 101 -17.05 3.93 4.45
N GLN A 102 -17.21 3.11 3.41
CA GLN A 102 -18.50 2.54 3.06
C GLN A 102 -19.00 1.58 4.15
N GLY A 103 -18.12 0.72 4.67
CA GLY A 103 -18.47 -0.20 5.75
C GLY A 103 -18.92 0.51 7.03
N ILE A 104 -18.13 1.48 7.52
CA ILE A 104 -18.49 2.24 8.73
C ILE A 104 -19.78 3.05 8.52
N GLY A 105 -19.96 3.64 7.34
CA GLY A 105 -21.16 4.40 7.02
C GLY A 105 -22.44 3.56 7.06
N GLU A 106 -22.36 2.27 6.73
CA GLU A 106 -23.52 1.37 6.81
C GLU A 106 -23.84 0.99 8.25
N VAL A 107 -22.81 0.68 9.06
CA VAL A 107 -22.97 0.38 10.48
C VAL A 107 -23.58 1.56 11.24
N GLU A 108 -23.16 2.80 10.95
CA GLU A 108 -23.74 3.99 11.59
C GLU A 108 -25.24 4.16 11.27
N LYS A 109 -25.66 3.84 10.04
CA LYS A 109 -27.08 3.88 9.67
C LYS A 109 -27.89 2.83 10.42
N GLU A 110 -27.35 1.61 10.56
CA GLU A 110 -28.00 0.54 11.31
C GLU A 110 -28.17 0.89 12.79
N ILE A 111 -27.12 1.45 13.42
CA ILE A 111 -27.17 1.91 14.81
C ILE A 111 -28.22 3.01 14.98
N ARG A 112 -28.21 4.04 14.12
CA ARG A 112 -29.18 5.14 14.19
C ARG A 112 -30.62 4.68 13.97
N ALA A 113 -30.82 3.71 13.05
CA ALA A 113 -32.13 3.12 12.83
C ALA A 113 -32.60 2.29 14.04
N ALA A 114 -31.69 1.62 14.75
CA ALA A 114 -31.99 0.90 15.98
C ALA A 114 -32.32 1.85 17.14
N GLU A 115 -31.56 2.93 17.32
CA GLU A 115 -31.82 3.96 18.34
C GLU A 115 -33.19 4.60 18.15
N HIS A 116 -33.54 5.03 16.93
CA HIS A 116 -34.86 5.60 16.65
C HIS A 116 -36.01 4.61 16.92
N LYS A 117 -35.81 3.31 16.70
CA LYS A 117 -36.81 2.27 17.05
C LYS A 117 -36.95 2.11 18.56
N ILE A 118 -35.86 2.21 19.31
CA ILE A 118 -35.87 2.12 20.78
C ILE A 118 -36.55 3.35 21.39
N GLU A 119 -36.21 4.55 20.93
CA GLU A 119 -36.86 5.80 21.38
C GLU A 119 -38.36 5.81 21.09
N ARG A 120 -38.76 5.35 19.89
CA ARG A 120 -40.18 5.27 19.54
C ARG A 120 -40.95 4.33 20.45
N LYS A 121 -40.41 3.14 20.73
CA LYS A 121 -41.03 2.19 21.67
C LYS A 121 -41.13 2.77 23.08
N LYS A 122 -40.06 3.41 23.58
CA LYS A 122 -40.05 4.05 24.89
C LYS A 122 -41.16 5.11 25.03
N ASN A 123 -41.37 5.92 23.99
CA ASN A 123 -42.42 6.95 24.00
C ASN A 123 -43.84 6.38 23.86
N GLU A 124 -44.01 5.20 23.26
CA GLU A 124 -45.31 4.49 23.18
C GLU A 124 -45.68 3.83 24.52
N ASP A 125 -44.68 3.40 25.31
CA ASP A 125 -44.87 2.72 26.60
C ASP A 125 -44.96 3.68 27.81
N GLU A 126 -44.73 4.99 27.63
CA GLU A 126 -44.81 6.00 28.70
C GLU A 126 -46.27 6.51 28.83
N PRO A 127 -46.98 6.24 29.95
CA PRO A 127 -48.37 6.61 30.08
C PRO A 127 -48.52 8.14 30.06
N THR A 128 -49.34 8.64 29.14
CA THR A 128 -49.76 10.05 29.11
C THR A 128 -50.48 10.39 30.41
N ASN A 129 -49.80 11.11 31.30
CA ASN A 129 -50.39 11.74 32.49
C ASN A 129 -51.11 13.04 32.10
#